data_AF-A0A2A9GQW1-F1
#
_entry.id   AF-A0A2A9GQW1-F1
#
_cell.length_a   1.000
_cell.length_b   1.000
_cell.length_c   1.000
_cell.angle_alpha   90.00
_cell.angle_beta   90.00
_cell.angle_gamma   90.00
#
_symmetry.space_group_name_H-M   'P 1'
#
loop_
_entity.id
_entity.type
_entity.pdbx_description
1 polymer ?
#
loop_
_entity_poly.entity_id
_entity_poly.type
_entity_poly.pdbx_seq_one_letter_code
_entity_poly.pdbx_strand_id
1 'polypeptide(L)'
;MTNRINIHKTNKLGIAAVLGMEAYNRRGMDAGLKELVVLRASLLNDCRYCIAMHRRDATKRGETAERLDAVADWPQHRELFTPAEQVALEFTDAVTRIHGEESVPDELYDRVQAAFGEAGTGHLLLTIATINVWNRLAISTRMDPATLEP
;
A
#
# COMPACT_ATOMS: atom_id res chain seq x y z
N MET A 1 0.67 -2.13 24.28
CA MET A 1 0.97 -3.58 24.16
C MET A 1 2.46 -3.69 23.83
N THR A 2 3.19 -4.68 24.34
CA THR A 2 4.63 -4.81 24.01
C THR A 2 4.83 -5.46 22.63
N ASN A 3 5.73 -4.90 21.82
CA ASN A 3 6.19 -5.51 20.57
C ASN A 3 6.68 -6.94 20.85
N ARG A 4 6.27 -7.92 20.03
CA ARG A 4 6.67 -9.34 20.21
C ARG A 4 8.16 -9.56 19.97
N ILE A 5 8.67 -8.96 18.89
CA ILE A 5 10.09 -8.95 18.53
C ILE A 5 10.44 -7.58 17.95
N ASN A 6 11.69 -7.17 18.10
CA ASN A 6 12.23 -6.05 17.33
C ASN A 6 12.93 -6.60 16.09
N ILE A 7 12.17 -6.80 15.01
CA ILE A 7 12.66 -7.43 13.78
C ILE A 7 13.75 -6.59 13.10
N HIS A 8 13.72 -5.26 13.27
CA HIS A 8 14.78 -4.35 12.80
C HIS A 8 16.12 -4.60 13.50
N LYS A 9 16.09 -5.05 14.76
CA LYS A 9 17.29 -5.40 15.52
C LYS A 9 17.79 -6.82 15.20
N THR A 10 16.89 -7.79 15.08
CA THR A 10 17.24 -9.22 14.95
C THR A 10 17.56 -9.64 13.52
N ASN A 11 16.97 -9.00 12.50
CA ASN A 11 17.04 -9.45 11.10
C ASN A 11 17.49 -8.31 10.16
N LYS A 12 18.60 -7.65 10.50
CA LYS A 12 19.07 -6.42 9.82
C LYS A 12 19.17 -6.54 8.29
N LEU A 13 19.81 -7.59 7.78
CA LEU A 13 19.97 -7.77 6.33
C LEU A 13 18.65 -8.06 5.61
N GLY A 14 17.74 -8.82 6.26
CA GLY A 14 16.40 -9.06 5.72
C GLY A 14 15.58 -7.77 5.65
N ILE A 15 15.61 -6.96 6.71
CA ILE A 15 14.95 -5.65 6.74
C ILE A 15 15.57 -4.69 5.72
N ALA A 16 16.90 -4.71 5.54
CA ALA A 16 17.57 -3.93 4.51
C ALA A 16 17.08 -4.28 3.09
N ALA A 17 16.78 -5.56 2.82
CA ALA A 17 16.20 -5.96 1.54
C ALA A 17 14.80 -5.39 1.32
N VAL A 18 13.93 -5.44 2.35
CA VAL A 18 12.58 -4.83 2.27
C VAL A 18 12.66 -3.31 2.10
N LEU A 19 13.60 -2.65 2.79
CA LEU A 19 13.87 -1.22 2.58
C LEU A 19 14.40 -0.91 1.18
N GLY A 20 15.11 -1.84 0.54
CA GLY A 20 15.52 -1.76 -0.86
C GLY A 20 14.32 -1.71 -1.81
N MET A 21 13.29 -2.54 -1.57
CA MET A 21 12.03 -2.49 -2.32
C MET A 21 11.34 -1.11 -2.14
N GLU A 22 11.31 -0.59 -0.92
CA GLU A 22 10.77 0.77 -0.68
C GLU A 22 11.55 1.86 -1.40
N ALA A 23 12.88 1.79 -1.39
CA ALA A 23 13.73 2.76 -2.07
C ALA A 23 13.51 2.75 -3.59
N TYR A 24 13.29 1.57 -4.17
CA TYR A 24 12.91 1.43 -5.57
C TYR A 24 11.54 2.06 -5.85
N ASN A 25 10.52 1.74 -5.05
CA ASN A 25 9.15 2.26 -5.22
C ASN A 25 9.05 3.79 -5.09
N ARG A 26 10.07 4.49 -4.58
CA ARG A 26 10.11 5.96 -4.55
C ARG A 26 10.42 6.61 -5.89
N ARG A 27 10.89 5.85 -6.90
CA ARG A 27 11.44 6.39 -8.16
C ARG A 27 10.51 6.25 -9.37
N GLY A 28 9.37 5.59 -9.22
CA GLY A 28 8.60 5.07 -10.36
C GLY A 28 7.10 5.33 -10.37
N MET A 29 6.58 6.06 -9.38
CA MET A 29 5.15 6.33 -9.23
C MET A 29 4.92 7.74 -8.71
N ASP A 30 3.81 8.35 -9.13
CA ASP A 30 3.31 9.58 -8.52
C ASP A 30 3.19 9.40 -7.00
N ALA A 31 3.64 10.40 -6.24
CA ALA A 31 3.70 10.32 -4.80
C ALA A 31 2.31 10.25 -4.16
N GLY A 32 1.31 10.91 -4.74
CA GLY A 32 -0.08 10.85 -4.28
C GLY A 32 -0.67 9.46 -4.49
N LEU A 33 -0.57 8.95 -5.73
CA LEU A 33 -1.03 7.60 -6.06
C LEU A 33 -0.40 6.53 -5.17
N LYS A 34 0.91 6.62 -4.90
CA LYS A 34 1.61 5.70 -4.02
C LYS A 34 0.95 5.66 -2.64
N GLU A 35 0.67 6.81 -2.02
CA GLU A 35 0.10 6.84 -0.67
C GLU A 35 -1.33 6.26 -0.63
N LEU A 36 -2.15 6.48 -1.67
CA LEU A 36 -3.48 5.86 -1.76
C LEU A 36 -3.41 4.33 -1.80
N VAL A 37 -2.51 3.78 -2.63
CA VAL A 37 -2.30 2.34 -2.80
C VAL A 37 -1.83 1.69 -1.51
N VAL A 38 -0.80 2.26 -0.86
CA VAL A 38 -0.26 1.70 0.39
C VAL A 38 -1.23 1.86 1.56
N LEU A 39 -2.00 2.95 1.61
CA LEU A 39 -3.06 3.12 2.59
C LEU A 39 -4.17 2.09 2.37
N ARG A 40 -4.62 1.88 1.13
CA ARG A 40 -5.66 0.92 0.79
C ARG A 40 -5.26 -0.51 1.19
N ALA A 41 -4.08 -0.97 0.80
CA ALA A 41 -3.59 -2.29 1.19
C ALA A 41 -3.51 -2.45 2.72
N SER A 42 -3.06 -1.40 3.42
CA SER A 42 -2.96 -1.39 4.88
C SER A 42 -4.33 -1.45 5.58
N LEU A 43 -5.35 -0.78 5.01
CA LEU A 43 -6.73 -0.86 5.47
C LEU A 43 -7.32 -2.26 5.28
N LEU A 44 -7.10 -2.88 4.13
CA LEU A 44 -7.57 -4.25 3.84
C LEU A 44 -6.96 -5.29 4.79
N ASN A 45 -5.69 -5.11 5.15
CA ASN A 45 -4.96 -5.99 6.07
C ASN A 45 -5.15 -5.64 7.56
N ASP A 46 -5.87 -4.56 7.88
CA ASP A 46 -6.01 -4.03 9.25
C ASP A 46 -4.66 -3.75 9.95
N CYS A 47 -3.66 -3.25 9.21
CA CYS A 47 -2.38 -2.86 9.80
C CYS A 47 -2.48 -1.47 10.45
N ARG A 48 -2.91 -1.39 11.71
CA ARG A 48 -3.07 -0.10 12.45
C ARG A 48 -1.80 0.78 12.43
N TYR A 49 -0.61 0.18 12.54
CA TYR A 49 0.66 0.90 12.46
C TYR A 49 0.86 1.53 11.08
N CYS A 50 0.67 0.74 10.02
CA CYS A 50 0.84 1.16 8.65
C CYS A 50 -0.21 2.20 8.23
N ILE A 51 -1.46 2.03 8.66
CA ILE A 51 -2.55 2.99 8.44
C ILE A 51 -2.17 4.35 9.04
N ALA A 52 -1.73 4.38 10.31
CA ALA A 52 -1.35 5.63 10.96
C ALA A 52 -0.17 6.32 10.25
N MET A 53 0.85 5.55 9.88
CA MET A 53 2.04 6.04 9.18
C MET A 53 1.69 6.63 7.81
N HIS A 54 0.96 5.88 6.98
CA HIS A 54 0.64 6.32 5.62
C HIS A 54 -0.41 7.42 5.58
N ARG A 55 -1.35 7.46 6.53
CA ARG A 55 -2.27 8.60 6.67
C ARG A 55 -1.51 9.89 6.97
N ARG A 56 -0.57 9.84 7.94
CA ARG A 56 0.32 10.97 8.26
C ARG A 56 1.14 11.42 7.05
N ASP A 57 1.78 10.46 6.36
CA ASP A 57 2.66 10.77 5.24
C ASP A 57 1.89 11.32 4.02
N ALA A 58 0.70 10.78 3.74
CA ALA A 58 -0.21 11.32 2.72
C ALA A 58 -0.65 12.76 3.03
N THR A 59 -1.04 13.03 4.29
CA THR A 59 -1.38 14.39 4.72
C THR A 59 -0.20 15.34 4.56
N LYS A 60 1.03 14.92 4.92
CA LYS A 60 2.25 15.72 4.71
C LYS A 60 2.52 16.02 3.22
N ARG A 61 1.99 15.21 2.30
CA ARG A 61 2.09 15.39 0.85
C ARG A 61 0.92 16.16 0.24
N GLY A 62 -0.04 16.62 1.04
CA GLY A 62 -1.15 17.45 0.59
C GLY A 62 -2.44 16.69 0.24
N GLU A 63 -2.54 15.40 0.58
CA GLU A 63 -3.82 14.70 0.43
C GLU A 63 -4.89 15.24 1.37
N THR A 64 -6.15 15.18 0.92
CA THR A 64 -7.29 15.70 1.69
C THR A 64 -7.81 14.66 2.67
N ALA A 65 -8.32 15.11 3.82
CA ALA A 65 -8.95 14.23 4.80
C ALA A 65 -10.12 13.44 4.17
N GLU A 66 -10.92 14.12 3.34
CA GLU A 66 -12.04 13.52 2.60
C GLU A 66 -11.60 12.34 1.74
N ARG A 67 -10.55 12.51 0.91
CA ARG A 67 -10.02 11.42 0.08
C ARG A 67 -9.44 10.30 0.95
N LEU A 68 -8.69 10.62 2.00
CA LEU A 68 -8.09 9.61 2.89
C LEU A 68 -9.12 8.77 3.62
N ASP A 69 -10.24 9.36 4.04
CA ASP A 69 -11.37 8.62 4.62
C ASP A 69 -12.09 7.78 3.55
N ALA A 70 -12.27 8.33 2.35
CA ALA A 70 -12.91 7.64 1.22
C ALA A 70 -12.12 6.43 0.72
N VAL A 71 -10.78 6.36 0.86
CA VAL A 71 -9.97 5.20 0.44
C VAL A 71 -10.45 3.89 1.08
N ALA A 72 -10.98 3.94 2.31
CA ALA A 72 -11.50 2.75 2.99
C ALA A 72 -12.73 2.14 2.30
N ASP A 73 -13.52 2.94 1.58
CA ASP A 73 -14.70 2.51 0.84
C ASP A 73 -14.72 3.11 -0.58
N TRP A 74 -13.56 3.12 -1.23
CA TRP A 74 -13.37 3.79 -2.53
C TRP A 74 -14.40 3.40 -3.62
N PRO A 75 -14.94 2.16 -3.68
CA PRO A 75 -15.95 1.83 -4.69
C PRO A 75 -17.25 2.64 -4.55
N GLN A 76 -17.56 3.15 -3.35
CA GLN A 76 -18.71 4.02 -3.09
C GLN A 76 -18.39 5.52 -3.29
N HIS A 77 -17.11 5.85 -3.51
CA HIS A 77 -16.60 7.23 -3.62
C HIS A 77 -15.78 7.44 -4.90
N ARG A 78 -16.16 6.77 -5.99
CA ARG A 78 -15.39 6.76 -7.24
C ARG A 78 -15.16 8.16 -7.82
N GLU A 79 -16.11 9.05 -7.63
CA GLU A 79 -16.06 10.45 -8.05
C GLU A 79 -14.90 11.24 -7.44
N LEU A 80 -14.38 10.79 -6.29
CA LEU A 80 -13.23 11.42 -5.64
C LEU A 80 -11.90 10.99 -6.24
N PHE A 81 -11.87 9.96 -7.10
CA PHE A 81 -10.65 9.37 -7.65
C PHE A 81 -10.63 9.42 -9.18
N THR A 82 -9.48 9.72 -9.77
CA THR A 82 -9.30 9.67 -11.22
C THR A 82 -9.48 8.24 -11.76
N PRO A 83 -9.78 8.04 -13.06
CA PRO A 83 -9.87 6.70 -13.64
C PRO A 83 -8.64 5.83 -13.40
N ALA A 84 -7.44 6.42 -13.45
CA ALA A 84 -6.19 5.72 -13.16
C ALA A 84 -6.06 5.33 -11.67
N GLU A 85 -6.46 6.21 -10.76
CA GLU A 85 -6.50 5.89 -9.32
C GLU A 85 -7.51 4.77 -9.02
N GLN A 86 -8.70 4.81 -9.64
CA GLN A 86 -9.72 3.76 -9.45
C GLN A 86 -9.21 2.39 -9.86
N VAL A 87 -8.58 2.26 -11.04
CA VAL A 87 -8.05 0.96 -11.48
C VAL A 87 -6.86 0.51 -10.62
N ALA A 88 -6.05 1.44 -10.12
CA ALA A 88 -4.97 1.11 -9.18
C ALA A 88 -5.50 0.63 -7.82
N LEU A 89 -6.59 1.23 -7.31
CA LEU A 89 -7.26 0.80 -6.08
C LEU A 89 -7.92 -0.56 -6.25
N GLU A 90 -8.57 -0.81 -7.39
CA GLU A 90 -9.13 -2.12 -7.73
C GLU A 90 -8.05 -3.21 -7.81
N PHE A 91 -6.93 -2.91 -8.46
CA PHE A 91 -5.77 -3.80 -8.52
C PHE A 91 -5.14 -4.03 -7.13
N THR A 92 -5.11 -2.99 -6.30
CA THR A 92 -4.66 -3.10 -4.90
C THR A 92 -5.54 -4.06 -4.11
N ASP A 93 -6.86 -4.01 -4.28
CA ASP A 93 -7.81 -4.90 -3.62
C ASP A 93 -7.58 -6.36 -4.05
N ALA A 94 -7.50 -6.60 -5.35
CA ALA A 94 -7.28 -7.91 -5.95
C ALA A 94 -5.96 -8.56 -5.50
N VAL A 95 -4.85 -7.81 -5.60
CA VAL A 95 -3.51 -8.31 -5.26
C VAL A 95 -3.34 -8.48 -3.74
N THR A 96 -3.97 -7.63 -2.93
CA THR A 96 -3.90 -7.76 -1.46
C THR A 96 -4.68 -8.97 -0.96
N ARG A 97 -5.82 -9.29 -1.59
CA ARG A 97 -6.71 -10.40 -1.24
C ARG A 97 -6.53 -11.63 -2.15
N ILE A 98 -5.29 -11.98 -2.47
CA ILE A 98 -5.02 -13.18 -3.27
C ILE A 98 -5.50 -14.45 -2.53
N HIS A 99 -6.38 -15.19 -3.20
CA HIS A 99 -6.98 -16.46 -2.79
C HIS A 99 -6.94 -17.51 -3.93
N GLY A 100 -5.89 -17.51 -4.75
CA GLY A 100 -5.71 -18.42 -5.90
C GLY A 100 -5.39 -17.69 -7.21
N GLU A 101 -5.22 -18.43 -8.30
CA GLU A 101 -4.83 -17.90 -9.61
C GLU A 101 -5.85 -16.88 -10.16
N GLU A 102 -7.14 -17.10 -9.91
CA GLU A 102 -8.25 -16.25 -10.38
C GLU A 102 -8.42 -14.93 -9.60
N SER A 103 -7.57 -14.65 -8.60
CA SER A 103 -7.74 -13.45 -7.74
C SER A 103 -7.49 -12.15 -8.49
N VAL A 104 -6.74 -12.21 -9.58
CA VAL A 104 -6.39 -11.07 -10.43
C VAL A 104 -6.78 -11.45 -11.86
N PRO A 105 -8.02 -11.16 -12.29
CA PRO A 105 -8.48 -11.49 -13.62
C PRO A 105 -7.69 -10.76 -14.72
N ASP A 106 -7.51 -11.40 -15.87
CA ASP A 106 -6.82 -10.80 -17.03
C ASP A 106 -7.42 -9.44 -17.43
N GLU A 107 -8.76 -9.30 -17.40
CA GLU A 107 -9.45 -8.04 -17.70
C GLU A 107 -9.03 -6.90 -16.75
N LEU A 108 -8.80 -7.18 -15.46
CA LEU A 108 -8.27 -6.19 -14.54
C LEU A 108 -6.81 -5.87 -14.89
N TYR A 109 -6.01 -6.89 -15.18
CA TYR A 109 -4.61 -6.70 -15.55
C TYR A 109 -4.45 -5.84 -16.82
N ASP A 110 -5.27 -6.09 -17.84
CA ASP A 110 -5.30 -5.33 -19.10
C ASP A 110 -5.68 -3.87 -18.86
N ARG A 111 -6.68 -3.60 -18.01
CA ARG A 111 -7.04 -2.22 -17.65
C ARG A 111 -5.92 -1.49 -16.92
N VAL A 112 -5.19 -2.18 -16.04
CA VAL A 112 -4.02 -1.62 -15.35
C VAL A 112 -2.90 -1.32 -16.36
N GLN A 113 -2.59 -2.26 -17.27
CA GLN A 113 -1.62 -2.03 -18.33
C GLN A 113 -2.00 -0.89 -19.27
N ALA A 114 -3.29 -0.76 -19.61
CA ALA A 114 -3.76 0.36 -20.42
C ALA A 114 -3.57 1.72 -19.70
N ALA A 115 -3.72 1.76 -18.38
CA ALA A 115 -3.56 2.98 -17.59
C ALA A 115 -2.09 3.36 -17.30
N PHE A 116 -1.22 2.36 -17.08
CA PHE A 116 0.13 2.57 -16.56
C PHE A 116 1.27 2.11 -17.48
N GLY A 117 0.96 1.37 -18.55
CA GLY A 117 1.93 0.65 -19.36
C GLY A 117 2.63 -0.48 -18.58
N GLU A 118 3.42 -1.29 -19.27
CA GLU A 118 4.08 -2.46 -18.68
C GLU A 118 4.98 -2.09 -17.48
N ALA A 119 5.83 -1.08 -17.63
CA ALA A 119 6.73 -0.63 -16.56
C ALA A 119 5.97 -0.05 -15.36
N GLY A 120 4.89 0.71 -15.61
CA GLY A 120 4.06 1.27 -14.55
C GLY A 120 3.25 0.21 -13.81
N THR A 121 2.72 -0.80 -14.51
CA THR A 121 2.09 -1.98 -13.91
C THR A 121 3.06 -2.74 -13.00
N GLY A 122 4.30 -2.94 -13.46
CA GLY A 122 5.36 -3.55 -12.64
C GLY A 122 5.65 -2.75 -11.37
N HIS A 123 5.75 -1.43 -11.47
CA HIS A 123 5.92 -0.55 -10.30
C HIS A 123 4.74 -0.62 -9.33
N LEU A 124 3.51 -0.63 -9.84
CA LEU A 124 2.29 -0.73 -9.03
C LEU A 124 2.23 -2.07 -8.29
N LEU A 125 2.47 -3.17 -9.00
CA LEU A 125 2.51 -4.51 -8.40
C LEU A 125 3.57 -4.60 -7.31
N LEU A 126 4.79 -4.12 -7.56
CA LEU A 126 5.85 -4.11 -6.57
C LEU A 126 5.52 -3.22 -5.37
N THR A 127 4.85 -2.09 -5.58
CA THR A 127 4.37 -1.22 -4.50
C THR A 127 3.37 -1.96 -3.61
N ILE A 128 2.35 -2.60 -4.20
CA ILE A 128 1.34 -3.37 -3.47
C ILE A 128 1.97 -4.56 -2.72
N ALA A 129 2.88 -5.29 -3.36
CA ALA A 129 3.59 -6.40 -2.73
C ALA A 129 4.45 -5.93 -1.55
N THR A 130 5.15 -4.82 -1.69
CA THR A 130 6.03 -4.28 -0.64
C THR A 130 5.23 -3.88 0.60
N ILE A 131 4.12 -3.15 0.45
CA ILE A 131 3.28 -2.80 1.59
C ILE A 131 2.63 -4.03 2.24
N ASN A 132 2.29 -5.05 1.44
CA ASN A 132 1.79 -6.32 1.96
C ASN A 132 2.83 -7.07 2.80
N VAL A 133 4.14 -6.95 2.47
CA VAL A 133 5.22 -7.42 3.34
C VAL A 133 5.23 -6.62 4.64
N TRP A 134 5.22 -5.29 4.57
CA TRP A 134 5.22 -4.44 5.77
C TRP A 134 4.02 -4.69 6.69
N ASN A 135 2.82 -4.83 6.14
CA ASN A 135 1.62 -5.16 6.92
C ASN A 135 1.82 -6.48 7.68
N ARG A 136 2.33 -7.52 7.03
CA ARG A 136 2.62 -8.81 7.66
C ARG A 136 3.66 -8.68 8.77
N LEU A 137 4.74 -7.91 8.56
CA LEU A 137 5.75 -7.68 9.59
C LEU A 137 5.16 -6.90 10.78
N ALA A 138 4.47 -5.80 10.54
CA ALA A 138 3.94 -4.93 11.58
C ALA A 138 2.87 -5.64 12.43
N ILE A 139 1.90 -6.31 11.79
CA ILE A 139 0.83 -7.04 12.48
C ILE A 139 1.40 -8.21 13.29
N SER A 140 2.23 -9.04 12.67
CA SER A 140 2.76 -10.25 13.32
C SER A 140 3.69 -9.93 14.49
N THR A 141 4.38 -8.78 14.45
CA THR A 141 5.29 -8.33 15.52
C THR A 141 4.64 -7.36 16.52
N ARG A 142 3.37 -6.99 16.31
CA ARG A 142 2.59 -6.05 17.14
C ARG A 142 3.20 -4.65 17.25
N MET A 143 3.68 -4.11 16.13
CA MET A 143 4.18 -2.72 16.10
C MET A 143 3.11 -1.74 16.60
N ASP A 144 3.48 -0.89 17.55
CA ASP A 144 2.57 0.06 18.18
C ASP A 144 2.56 1.41 17.43
N PRO A 145 1.41 1.87 16.89
CA PRO A 145 1.29 3.18 16.25
C PRO A 145 1.76 4.34 17.12
N ALA A 146 1.71 4.21 18.46
CA ALA A 146 2.19 5.23 19.39
C ALA A 146 3.72 5.44 19.33
N THR A 147 4.45 4.58 18.63
CA THR A 147 5.89 4.71 18.41
C THR A 147 6.24 5.53 17.17
N LEU A 148 5.26 5.94 16.37
CA LEU A 148 5.47 6.82 15.24
C LEU A 148 5.82 8.23 15.73
N GLU A 149 6.92 8.78 15.22
CA GLU A 149 7.25 10.18 15.43
C GLU A 149 6.20 11.10 14.77
N PRO A 150 5.93 12.29 15.33
CA PRO A 150 5.02 13.28 14.74
C PRO A 150 5.32 13.63 13.26
#